data_AF-A0AA41QXD4-F1
#
_entry.id   AF-A0AA41QXD4-F1
#
_cell.length_a   1.000
_cell.length_b   1.000
_cell.length_c   1.000
_cell.angle_alpha   90.00
_cell.angle_beta   90.00
_cell.angle_gamma   90.00
#
_symmetry.space_group_name_H-M   'P 1'
#
loop_
_entity.id
_entity.type
_entity.pdbx_description
1 polymer ?
#
loop_
_entity_poly.entity_id
_entity_poly.type
_entity_poly.pdbx_seq_one_letter_code
_entity_poly.pdbx_strand_id
1 'polypeptide(L)' 'MGTAATGTYTAKLTDGPLEGKTITTEFLETGDIRPRLEIPAESGGKRYLYTRGAGLEFDSTEFPERPTAVDYRYLEAIFD' A
#
# COMPACT_ATOMS: atom_id res chain seq x y z
N MET A 1 11.81 -22.21 -12.17
CA MET A 1 11.86 -21.46 -10.90
C MET A 1 12.22 -20.02 -11.24
N GLY A 2 11.22 -19.17 -11.47
CA GLY A 2 11.43 -17.75 -11.73
C GLY A 2 11.40 -17.02 -10.40
N THR A 3 12.51 -16.41 -10.00
CA THR A 3 12.55 -15.46 -8.89
C THR A 3 11.60 -14.33 -9.21
N ALA A 4 10.42 -14.34 -8.59
CA ALA A 4 9.50 -13.24 -8.61
C ALA A 4 10.23 -12.04 -7.99
N ALA A 5 10.68 -11.10 -8.82
CA ALA A 5 11.10 -9.80 -8.35
C ALA A 5 9.83 -9.01 -7.97
N THR A 6 9.15 -9.47 -6.91
CA THR A 6 8.09 -8.75 -6.22
C THR A 6 8.77 -7.60 -5.49
N GLY A 7 9.00 -6.51 -6.21
CA GLY A 7 9.49 -5.28 -5.60
C GLY A 7 8.57 -4.85 -4.45
N THR A 8 9.07 -3.96 -3.60
CA THR A 8 8.24 -3.30 -2.60
C THR A 8 8.06 -1.84 -2.99
N TYR A 9 6.93 -1.27 -2.57
CA TYR A 9 6.64 0.14 -2.69
C TYR A 9 6.17 0.68 -1.35
N THR A 10 6.24 2.00 -1.23
CA THR A 10 5.84 2.73 -0.04
C THR A 10 4.38 3.13 -0.17
N ALA A 11 3.50 2.53 0.63
CA ALA A 11 2.12 2.96 0.77
C ALA A 11 2.03 4.14 1.76
N LYS A 12 1.72 5.33 1.25
CA LYS A 12 1.58 6.55 2.03
C LYS A 12 0.13 6.71 2.45
N LEU A 13 -0.13 6.68 3.75
CA LEU A 13 -1.47 6.82 4.28
C LEU A 13 -1.77 8.31 4.39
N THR A 14 -2.63 8.79 3.50
CA THR A 14 -2.93 10.23 3.34
C THR A 14 -4.16 10.70 4.11
N ASP A 15 -4.87 9.78 4.75
CA ASP A 15 -6.12 10.05 5.47
C ASP A 15 -6.32 9.02 6.59
N GLY A 16 -7.26 9.26 7.51
CA GLY A 16 -7.73 8.30 8.49
C GLY A 16 -6.84 8.15 9.73
N PRO A 17 -7.01 7.07 10.50
CA PRO A 17 -6.36 6.91 11.81
C PRO A 17 -4.84 6.71 11.73
N LEU A 18 -4.31 6.38 10.55
CA LEU A 18 -2.87 6.23 10.31
C LEU A 18 -2.36 7.28 9.33
N GLU A 19 -3.08 8.39 9.15
CA GLU A 19 -2.64 9.52 8.33
C GLU A 19 -1.20 9.95 8.67
N GLY A 20 -0.40 10.20 7.64
CA GLY A 20 1.00 10.59 7.76
C GLY A 20 1.96 9.41 8.00
N LYS A 21 1.45 8.19 8.21
CA LYS A 21 2.29 6.99 8.25
C LYS A 21 2.54 6.45 6.85
N THR A 22 3.69 5.80 6.69
CA THR A 22 4.07 5.08 5.48
C THR A 22 4.30 3.62 5.80
N ILE A 23 3.77 2.73 4.98
CA ILE A 23 3.92 1.28 5.13
C ILE A 23 4.62 0.72 3.91
N THR A 24 5.64 -0.09 4.14
CA THR A 24 6.27 -0.86 3.06
C THR A 24 5.39 -2.05 2.73
N THR A 25 4.97 -2.13 1.47
CA THR A 25 4.16 -3.25 0.98
C THR A 25 4.71 -3.77 -0.34
N GLU A 26 4.40 -5.01 -0.65
CA GLU A 26 4.84 -5.68 -1.87
C GLU A 26 3.82 -5.48 -3.00
N PHE A 27 4.32 -5.45 -4.24
CA PHE A 27 3.47 -5.59 -5.42
C PHE A 27 2.77 -6.94 -5.40
N LEU A 28 1.65 -7.02 -6.11
CA LEU A 28 0.98 -8.28 -6.43
C LEU A 28 1.91 -9.16 -7.28
N GLU A 29 1.61 -10.45 -7.34
CA GLU A 29 2.36 -11.42 -8.16
C GLU A 29 2.37 -11.06 -9.65
N THR A 30 1.36 -10.31 -10.11
CA THR A 30 1.27 -9.76 -11.47
C THR A 30 2.18 -8.54 -11.71
N GLY A 31 2.74 -7.96 -10.65
CA GLY A 31 3.49 -6.70 -10.67
C GLY A 31 2.63 -5.45 -10.44
N ASP A 32 1.31 -5.61 -10.29
CA ASP A 32 0.39 -4.51 -10.00
C ASP A 32 0.45 -4.08 -8.53
N ILE A 33 0.14 -2.81 -8.29
CA ILE A 33 -0.06 -2.28 -6.94
C ILE A 33 -1.36 -2.79 -6.33
N ARG A 34 -1.35 -3.03 -5.02
CA ARG A 34 -2.54 -3.49 -4.31
C ARG A 34 -3.66 -2.43 -4.44
N PRO A 35 -4.88 -2.80 -4.88
CA PRO A 35 -5.98 -1.84 -4.96
C PRO A 35 -6.49 -1.43 -3.56
N ARG A 36 -6.22 -2.27 -2.55
CA ARG A 36 -6.57 -2.06 -1.15
C ARG A 36 -5.51 -2.62 -0.21
N LEU A 37 -5.36 -2.00 0.95
CA LEU A 37 -4.50 -2.42 2.04
C LEU A 37 -5.33 -2.60 3.30
N GLU A 38 -5.16 -3.74 3.95
CA GLU A 38 -5.78 -4.06 5.23
C GLU A 38 -4.70 -3.98 6.29
N ILE A 39 -4.84 -3.00 7.20
CA ILE A 39 -3.85 -2.78 8.24
C ILE A 39 -4.49 -3.14 9.59
N PRO A 40 -3.97 -4.15 10.31
CA PRO A 40 -4.47 -4.49 11.62
C PRO A 40 -4.21 -3.31 12.59
N ALA A 41 -5.22 -2.92 13.35
CA ALA A 41 -5.03 -1.90 14.37
C ALA A 41 -4.48 -2.51 15.67
N GLU A 42 -3.82 -1.68 16.46
CA GLU A 42 -3.17 -2.08 17.70
C GLU A 42 -4.15 -2.55 18.79
N SER A 43 -5.35 -1.97 18.85
CA SER A 43 -6.44 -2.49 19.68
C SER A 43 -7.12 -3.64 18.93
N GLY A 44 -6.81 -4.87 19.36
CA GLY A 44 -7.23 -6.12 18.72
C GLY A 44 -8.72 -6.18 18.39
N GLY A 45 -9.04 -6.65 17.19
CA GLY A 45 -10.41 -6.82 16.68
C GLY A 45 -10.82 -5.83 15.58
N LYS A 46 -9.95 -4.88 15.19
CA LYS A 46 -10.26 -3.97 14.07
C LYS A 46 -9.13 -3.92 13.04
N ARG A 47 -9.51 -3.79 11.77
CA ARG A 47 -8.61 -3.60 10.62
C ARG A 47 -9.03 -2.35 9.89
N TYR A 48 -8.08 -1.49 9.60
CA TYR A 48 -8.31 -0.32 8.79
C TYR A 48 -8.13 -0.71 7.33
N LEU A 49 -9.18 -0.53 6.55
CA LEU A 49 -9.15 -0.71 5.12
C LEU A 49 -8.78 0.62 4.47
N TYR A 50 -7.73 0.57 3.66
CA TYR A 50 -7.28 1.68 2.84
C TYR A 50 -7.41 1.30 1.37
N THR A 51 -7.83 2.23 0.54
CA THR A 51 -7.89 2.06 -0.91
C THR A 51 -6.82 2.89 -1.59
N ARG A 52 -6.33 2.39 -2.72
CA ARG A 52 -5.35 3.10 -3.54
C ARG A 52 -5.91 4.44 -4.00
N GLY A 53 -5.20 5.51 -3.67
CA GLY A 53 -5.45 6.86 -4.18
C GLY A 53 -4.96 7.06 -5.60
N ALA A 54 -4.99 8.32 -6.03
CA ALA A 54 -4.51 8.74 -7.35
C ALA A 54 -3.04 9.16 -7.36
N GLY A 55 -2.43 9.39 -6.21
CA GLY A 55 -1.02 9.78 -6.12
C GLY A 55 -0.11 8.58 -6.31
N LEU A 56 0.71 8.63 -7.35
CA LEU A 56 1.75 7.65 -7.67
C LEU A 56 3.06 8.41 -7.83
N GLU A 57 4.09 7.95 -7.15
CA GLU A 57 5.44 8.50 -7.24
C GLU A 57 6.35 7.44 -7.87
N PHE A 58 7.14 7.86 -8.85
CA PHE A 58 8.04 7.00 -9.61
C PHE A 58 9.46 7.54 -9.41
N ASP A 59 10.23 6.89 -8.54
CA ASP A 59 11.61 7.29 -8.23
C ASP A 59 12.62 6.18 -8.60
N SER A 60 12.15 5.05 -9.14
CA SER A 60 12.98 3.90 -9.47
C SER A 60 13.66 4.05 -10.82
N THR A 61 15.00 4.11 -10.81
CA THR A 61 15.82 4.05 -12.04
C THR A 61 15.78 2.66 -12.70
N GLU A 62 15.62 1.59 -11.93
CA GLU A 62 15.59 0.20 -12.43
C GLU A 62 14.24 -0.20 -13.03
N PHE A 63 13.14 0.36 -12.51
CA PHE A 63 11.78 0.05 -12.94
C PHE A 63 10.96 1.34 -13.06
N PRO A 64 11.18 2.18 -14.09
CA PRO A 64 10.53 3.49 -14.20
C PRO A 64 9.02 3.41 -14.41
N GLU A 65 8.53 2.26 -14.89
CA GLU A 65 7.10 1.97 -15.06
C GLU A 65 6.39 1.57 -13.75
N ARG A 66 7.14 1.33 -12.67
CA ARG A 66 6.61 0.88 -11.37
C ARG A 66 6.67 2.02 -10.36
N PRO A 67 5.56 2.33 -9.66
CA PRO A 67 5.57 3.38 -8.65
C PRO A 67 6.33 2.93 -7.40
N THR A 68 7.27 3.74 -6.92
CA THR A 68 8.00 3.51 -5.66
C THR A 68 7.21 3.96 -4.44
N ALA A 69 6.31 4.93 -4.60
CA ALA A 69 5.37 5.33 -3.57
C ALA A 69 3.96 5.51 -4.14
N VAL A 70 2.97 5.19 -3.32
CA VAL A 70 1.56 5.21 -3.71
C VAL A 70 0.76 5.77 -2.55
N ASP A 71 -0.07 6.76 -2.82
CA ASP A 71 -0.99 7.30 -1.85
C ASP A 71 -2.15 6.34 -1.63
N TYR A 72 -2.52 6.17 -0.38
CA TYR A 72 -3.68 5.40 0.07
C TYR A 72 -4.58 6.29 0.90
N ARG A 73 -5.88 6.12 0.71
CA ARG A 73 -6.92 6.81 1.44
C ARG A 73 -7.67 5.83 2.30
N TYR A 74 -7.99 6.25 3.51
CA TYR A 74 -8.81 5.46 4.41
C TYR A 74 -10.20 5.27 3.80
N LEU A 75 -10.68 4.04 3.81
CA LEU A 75 -12.01 3.68 3.34
C LEU A 75 -12.94 3.46 4.53
N GLU A 76 -12.62 2.50 5.40
CA GLU A 76 -13.44 2.12 6.54
C GLU A 76 -12.63 1.30 7.55
N ALA A 77 -13.19 1.12 8.75
CA ALA A 77 -12.68 0.20 9.76
C ALA A 77 -13.58 -1.03 9.79
N ILE A 78 -12.99 -2.19 9.52
CA ILE A 78 -13.64 -3.49 9.62
C ILE A 78 -13.42 -4.01 11.03
N PHE A 79 -14.49 -4.44 11.68
CA PHE A 79 -14.45 -5.08 13.00
C PHE A 79 -14.73 -6.57 12.81
N ASP A 80 -13.91 -7.42 13.42
CA ASP A 80 -14.08 -8.89 13.45
C ASP A 80 -14.95 -9.32 14.64
#